data_AF-A0A380KM18-F1
#
_entry.id   AF-A0A380KM18-F1
#
_cell.length_a   1.000
_cell.length_b   1.000
_cell.length_c   1.000
_cell.angle_alpha   90.00
_cell.angle_beta   90.00
_cell.angle_gamma   90.00
#
_symmetry.space_group_name_H-M   'P 1'
#
loop_
_entity.id
_entity.type
_entity.pdbx_description
1 polymer ?
#
loop_
_entity_poly.entity_id
_entity_poly.type
_entity_poly.pdbx_seq_one_letter_code
_entity_poly.pdbx_strand_id
1 'polypeptide(L)'
;MMSEQKKTSFRDYIASNAIPILIEVVFILSCLIVPSSYLIYTNALFYFLLLVYFLISKDLNLKEWFRSFKSGRKYWIQVLLTFL
;
A
#
# COMPACT_ATOMS: atom_id res chain seq x y z
N MET A 1 -13.79 10.96 28.73
CA MET A 1 -12.59 10.12 28.59
C MET A 1 -12.05 10.34 27.18
N MET A 2 -11.29 11.41 27.01
CA MET A 2 -10.67 11.76 25.72
C MET A 2 -9.41 10.92 25.60
N SER A 3 -9.38 10.03 24.61
CA SER A 3 -8.28 9.11 24.36
C SER A 3 -6.97 9.88 24.22
N GLU A 4 -5.98 9.49 25.02
CA GLU A 4 -4.59 9.91 24.86
C GLU A 4 -4.15 9.66 23.42
N GLN A 5 -4.02 10.74 22.64
CA GLN A 5 -3.35 10.72 21.37
C GLN A 5 -1.87 10.47 21.67
N LYS A 6 -1.47 9.19 21.69
CA LYS A 6 -0.08 8.76 21.78
C LYS A 6 0.69 9.53 20.70
N LYS A 7 1.53 10.49 21.10
CA LYS A 7 2.41 11.26 20.22
C LYS A 7 3.47 10.31 19.66
N THR A 8 3.09 9.51 18.68
CA THR A 8 4.02 8.69 17.92
C THR A 8 5.02 9.64 17.27
N SER A 9 6.29 9.52 17.67
CA SER A 9 7.34 10.37 17.13
C SER A 9 7.45 10.09 15.64
N PHE A 10 7.69 11.12 14.83
CA PHE A 10 7.88 10.98 13.38
C PHE A 10 8.96 9.92 13.06
N ARG A 11 9.94 9.75 13.95
CA ARG A 11 10.98 8.71 13.87
C ARG A 11 10.43 7.29 14.01
N ASP A 12 9.48 7.06 14.90
CA ASP A 12 8.87 5.74 15.09
C ASP A 12 8.02 5.36 13.87
N TYR A 13 7.33 6.34 13.28
CA TYR A 13 6.58 6.13 12.04
C TYR A 13 7.49 5.79 10.86
N ILE A 14 8.59 6.53 10.69
CA ILE A 14 9.60 6.25 9.67
C ILE A 14 10.25 4.88 9.92
N ALA A 15 10.53 4.51 11.17
CA ALA A 15 11.13 3.22 11.50
C ALA A 15 10.19 2.05 11.18
N SER A 16 8.90 2.15 11.52
CA SER A 16 7.88 1.14 11.20
C SER A 16 7.60 1.03 9.71
N ASN A 17 7.79 2.10 8.93
CA ASN A 17 7.58 2.12 7.49
C ASN A 17 8.88 2.21 6.68
N ALA A 18 10.04 1.92 7.29
CA ALA A 18 11.34 2.12 6.66
C ALA A 18 11.50 1.28 5.40
N ILE A 19 10.98 0.06 5.40
CA ILE A 19 11.08 -0.84 4.24
C ILE A 19 10.17 -0.43 3.09
N PRO A 20 8.86 -0.13 3.26
CA PRO A 20 8.05 0.38 2.16
C PRO A 20 8.59 1.70 1.59
N ILE A 21 9.11 2.60 2.44
CA ILE A 21 9.77 3.84 2.00
C ILE A 21 11.06 3.53 1.20
N LEU A 22 11.88 2.58 1.64
CA LEU A 22 13.07 2.15 0.90
C LEU A 22 12.71 1.59 -0.47
N ILE A 23 11.67 0.76 -0.56
CA ILE A 23 11.17 0.19 -1.80
C ILE A 23 10.72 1.31 -2.75
N GLU A 24 9.98 2.31 -2.26
CA GLU A 24 9.59 3.51 -3.04
C GLU A 24 10.79 4.26 -3.61
N VAL A 25 11.82 4.52 -2.79
CA VAL A 25 13.02 5.24 -3.23
C VAL A 25 13.73 4.46 -4.35
N VAL A 26 13.86 3.14 -4.21
CA VAL A 26 14.46 2.28 -5.25
C VAL A 26 13.64 2.32 -6.54
N PHE A 27 12.32 2.39 -6.45
CA PHE A 27 11.45 2.49 -7.63
C PHE A 27 11.58 3.82 -8.35
N ILE A 28 11.62 4.94 -7.64
CA ILE A 28 11.84 6.26 -8.23
C ILE A 28 13.17 6.27 -8.99
N LEU A 29 14.23 5.72 -8.39
CA LEU A 29 15.54 5.59 -9.05
C LEU A 29 15.48 4.69 -10.29
N SER A 30 14.76 3.57 -10.21
CA SER A 30 14.54 2.66 -11.35
C SER A 30 13.82 3.37 -12.51
N CYS A 31 12.82 4.20 -12.20
CA CYS A 31 12.07 5.00 -13.16
C CYS A 31 12.94 5.99 -13.95
N LEU A 32 14.04 6.47 -13.36
CA LEU A 32 15.00 7.36 -14.03
C LEU A 32 15.93 6.64 -15.01
N ILE A 33 16.11 5.33 -14.85
CA ILE A 33 17.02 4.50 -15.67
C ILE A 33 16.24 3.76 -16.76
N VAL A 34 14.99 3.38 -16.46
CA VAL A 34 14.17 2.56 -17.34
C VAL A 34 13.56 3.39 -18.48
N PRO A 35 13.65 2.93 -19.76
CA PRO A 35 13.02 3.60 -20.88
C PRO A 35 11.50 3.69 -20.75
N SER A 36 10.89 4.77 -21.27
CA SER A 36 9.45 5.03 -21.15
C SER A 36 8.53 3.89 -21.59
N SER A 37 8.98 3.04 -22.52
CA SER A 37 8.24 1.87 -23.01
C SER A 37 8.06 0.79 -21.94
N TYR A 38 8.94 0.73 -20.94
CA TYR A 38 8.91 -0.28 -19.88
C TYR A 38 8.33 0.23 -18.56
N LEU A 39 8.03 1.52 -18.46
CA LEU A 39 7.51 2.13 -17.22
C LEU A 39 6.23 1.45 -16.71
N ILE A 40 5.32 1.03 -17.59
CA ILE A 40 4.10 0.32 -17.19
C ILE A 40 4.45 -1.01 -16.51
N TYR A 41 5.41 -1.76 -17.05
CA TYR A 41 5.85 -3.05 -16.51
C TYR A 41 6.61 -2.88 -15.19
N THR A 42 7.50 -1.90 -15.12
CA THR A 42 8.25 -1.59 -13.91
C THR A 42 7.31 -1.13 -12.79
N ASN A 43 6.29 -0.34 -13.12
CA ASN A 43 5.26 0.09 -12.19
C ASN A 43 4.41 -1.09 -11.69
N ALA A 44 3.98 -1.97 -12.59
CA ALA A 44 3.25 -3.19 -12.20
C ALA A 44 4.09 -4.10 -11.29
N LEU A 45 5.38 -4.29 -11.61
CA LEU A 45 6.32 -5.07 -10.80
C LEU A 45 6.52 -4.45 -9.41
N PHE A 46 6.61 -3.13 -9.33
CA PHE A 46 6.75 -2.41 -8.07
C PHE A 46 5.57 -2.62 -7.13
N TYR A 47 4.34 -2.41 -7.62
CA TYR A 47 3.14 -2.66 -6.83
C TYR A 47 3.01 -4.14 -6.44
N PHE A 48 3.43 -5.06 -7.30
CA PHE A 48 3.47 -6.48 -6.98
C PHE A 48 4.46 -6.80 -5.85
N LEU A 49 5.66 -6.22 -5.88
CA LEU A 49 6.66 -6.38 -4.81
C LEU A 49 6.17 -5.80 -3.48
N LEU A 50 5.53 -4.63 -3.50
CA LEU A 50 4.87 -4.05 -2.33
C LEU A 50 3.78 -4.97 -1.78
N LEU A 51 2.93 -5.52 -2.65
CA LEU A 51 1.89 -6.47 -2.26
C LEU A 51 2.48 -7.71 -1.58
N VAL A 52 3.54 -8.29 -2.15
CA VAL A 52 4.24 -9.45 -1.57
C VAL A 52 4.92 -9.09 -0.25
N TYR A 53 5.58 -7.93 -0.17
CA TYR A 53 6.18 -7.44 1.07
C TYR A 53 5.14 -7.30 2.19
N PHE A 54 3.99 -6.72 1.89
CA PHE A 54 2.89 -6.58 2.83
C PHE A 54 2.26 -7.92 3.24
N LEU A 55 2.18 -8.88 2.32
CA LEU A 55 1.75 -10.25 2.61
C LEU A 55 2.69 -10.95 3.58
N ILE A 56 4.01 -10.80 3.38
CA ILE A 56 5.05 -11.43 4.22
C ILE A 56 5.17 -10.74 5.58
N SER A 57 5.12 -9.42 5.61
CA SER A 57 5.33 -8.63 6.84
C SER A 57 4.25 -8.87 7.89
N LYS A 58 3.10 -9.49 7.56
CA LYS A 58 1.95 -9.74 8.45
C LYS A 58 1.38 -8.50 9.17
N ASP A 59 1.97 -7.32 8.95
CA ASP A 59 1.50 -6.01 9.37
C ASP A 59 0.17 -5.62 8.71
N LEU A 60 -0.10 -6.18 7.52
CA LEU A 60 -1.48 -6.26 7.07
C LEU A 60 -2.15 -7.35 7.89
N ASN A 61 -2.98 -6.95 8.85
CA ASN A 61 -4.03 -7.80 9.36
C ASN A 61 -5.01 -8.06 8.20
N LEU A 62 -4.63 -8.95 7.27
CA LEU A 62 -5.38 -9.27 6.06
C LEU A 62 -6.80 -9.72 6.40
N LYS A 63 -7.00 -10.30 7.59
CA LYS A 63 -8.32 -10.58 8.13
C LYS A 63 -9.14 -9.31 8.32
N GLU A 64 -8.59 -8.27 8.94
CA GLU A 64 -9.24 -6.96 9.07
C GLU A 64 -9.37 -6.25 7.72
N TRP A 65 -8.33 -6.24 6.90
CA TRP A 65 -8.39 -5.65 5.56
C TRP A 65 -9.48 -6.31 4.70
N PHE A 66 -9.55 -7.64 4.70
CA PHE A 66 -10.57 -8.39 3.96
C PHE A 66 -11.95 -8.23 4.57
N ARG A 67 -12.07 -8.07 5.90
CA ARG A 67 -13.33 -7.76 6.57
C ARG A 67 -13.83 -6.35 6.23
N SER A 68 -12.93 -5.37 6.17
CA SER A 68 -13.19 -4.00 5.73
C SER A 68 -13.50 -3.94 4.23
N PHE A 69 -12.82 -4.72 3.40
CA PHE A 69 -13.11 -4.85 1.97
C PHE A 69 -14.47 -5.51 1.74
N LYS A 70 -14.79 -6.57 2.51
CA LYS A 70 -16.09 -7.25 2.49
C LYS A 70 -17.22 -6.35 3.03
N SER A 71 -16.94 -5.47 3.98
CA SER A 71 -17.84 -4.41 4.44
C SER A 71 -18.05 -3.35 3.35
N GLY A 72 -16.96 -2.92 2.70
CA GLY A 72 -16.95 -2.02 1.56
C GLY A 72 -17.65 -2.56 0.31
N ARG A 73 -17.90 -3.87 0.24
CA ARG A 73 -18.52 -4.55 -0.91
C ARG A 73 -19.87 -3.96 -1.31
N LYS A 74 -20.66 -3.45 -0.36
CA LYS A 74 -21.92 -2.73 -0.65
C LYS A 74 -21.69 -1.45 -1.46
N TYR A 75 -20.63 -0.71 -1.14
CA TYR A 75 -20.25 0.51 -1.87
C TYR A 75 -19.72 0.18 -3.26
N TRP A 76 -18.87 -0.85 -3.39
CA TRP A 76 -18.35 -1.28 -4.68
C TRP A 76 -19.44 -1.81 -5.62
N ILE A 77 -20.45 -2.51 -5.09
CA ILE A 77 -21.63 -2.93 -5.85
C ILE A 77 -22.38 -1.73 -6.42
N GLN A 78 -22.55 -0.66 -5.64
CA GLN A 78 -23.22 0.56 -6.09
C GLN A 78 -22.43 1.28 -7.19
N VAL A 79 -21.10 1.33 -7.07
CA VAL A 79 -20.21 1.91 -8.09
C VAL A 79 -20.22 1.08 -9.38
N LEU A 80 -20.19 -0.26 -9.27
CA LEU A 80 -20.29 -1.16 -10.42
C LEU A 80 -21.65 -1.07 -11.12
N LEU A 81 -22.74 -0.96 -10.36
CA LEU A 81 -24.08 -0.72 -10.89
C LEU A 81 -24.22 0.62 -11.61
N THR A 82 -23.40 1.62 -11.26
CA THR A 82 -23.38 2.92 -11.97
C THR A 82 -22.57 2.83 -13.27
N PHE A 83 -21.64 1.87 -13.35
CA PHE A 83 -20.80 1.64 -14.53
C PHE A 83 -21.44 0.69 -15.56
N LEU A 84 -22.38 -0.17 -15.14
CA LEU A 84 -23.14 -1.09 -15.97
C LEU A 84 -24.34 -0.37 -16.64
#